data_AF-A0A842VZ59-F1
#
_entry.id   AF-A0A842VZ59-F1
#
_cell.length_a   1.000
_cell.length_b   1.000
_cell.length_c   1.000
_cell.angle_alpha   90.00
_cell.angle_beta   90.00
_cell.angle_gamma   90.00
#
_symmetry.space_group_name_H-M   'P 1'
#
loop_
_entity.id
_entity.type
_entity.pdbx_description
1 polymer ?
#
loop_
_entity_poly.entity_id
_entity_poly.type
_entity_poly.pdbx_seq_one_letter_code
_entity_poly.pdbx_strand_id
1 'polypeptide(L)'
;MTTKKNKSEFFKAYRKKGFEETLDLLGKIESHCIKESKFFEKFAKTPNMYMNEFYRSKDDLLKNNFISYSLDEKHNRIINLTEKGIQLKKAIDEINKSLE
;
A
#
# COMPACT_ATOMS: atom_id res chain seq x y z
N MET A 1 11.69 -6.46 -25.45
CA MET A 1 12.73 -5.80 -24.63
C MET A 1 12.11 -4.98 -23.47
N THR A 2 11.21 -5.57 -22.65
CA THR A 2 10.33 -4.77 -21.76
C THR A 2 10.39 -5.14 -20.28
N THR A 3 11.18 -6.13 -19.87
CA THR A 3 11.19 -6.67 -18.49
C THR A 3 12.16 -5.97 -17.53
N LYS A 4 13.30 -5.45 -18.02
CA LYS A 4 14.32 -4.79 -17.16
C LYS A 4 13.89 -3.42 -16.63
N LYS A 5 13.18 -2.62 -17.44
CA LYS A 5 12.75 -1.26 -17.06
C LYS A 5 11.72 -1.30 -15.92
N ASN A 6 10.75 -2.21 -16.02
CA ASN A 6 9.69 -2.39 -15.02
C ASN A 6 10.21 -2.86 -13.64
N LYS A 7 11.25 -3.70 -13.60
CA LYS A 7 11.85 -4.13 -12.32
C LYS A 7 12.51 -2.96 -11.58
N SER A 8 13.26 -2.11 -12.28
CA SER A 8 13.91 -0.95 -11.66
C SER A 8 12.91 0.05 -11.09
N GLU A 9 11.79 0.28 -11.79
CA GLU A 9 10.74 1.19 -11.33
C GLU A 9 9.99 0.63 -10.11
N PHE A 10 9.69 -0.67 -10.09
CA PHE A 10 9.11 -1.31 -8.91
C PHE A 10 10.01 -1.17 -7.68
N PHE A 11 11.30 -1.49 -7.78
CA PHE A 11 12.22 -1.38 -6.63
C PHE A 11 12.38 0.06 -6.15
N LYS A 12 12.34 1.04 -7.07
CA LYS A 12 12.32 2.47 -6.72
C LYS A 12 11.06 2.83 -5.93
N ALA A 13 9.89 2.34 -6.34
CA ALA A 13 8.63 2.57 -5.65
C ALA A 13 8.61 1.88 -4.27
N TYR A 14 9.00 0.61 -4.21
CA TYR A 14 9.00 -0.20 -2.99
C TYR A 14 9.89 0.41 -1.88
N ARG A 15 11.04 1.00 -2.25
CA ARG A 15 11.94 1.67 -1.30
C ARG A 15 11.40 3.00 -0.75
N LYS A 16 10.29 3.52 -1.29
CA LYS A 16 9.71 4.76 -0.76
C LYS A 16 9.06 4.47 0.57
N LYS A 17 9.44 5.26 1.57
CA LYS A 17 8.80 5.26 2.87
C LYS A 17 7.29 5.50 2.72
N GLY A 18 6.49 4.69 3.39
CA GLY A 18 5.04 4.66 3.27
C GLY A 18 4.50 3.72 2.20
N PHE A 19 5.35 3.05 1.40
CA PHE A 19 4.88 2.05 0.44
C PHE A 19 4.51 0.74 1.15
N GLU A 20 5.48 0.11 1.80
CA GLU A 20 5.27 -1.15 2.53
C GLU A 20 4.32 -0.97 3.71
N GLU A 21 4.43 0.14 4.44
CA GLU A 21 3.57 0.44 5.58
C GLU A 21 2.10 0.58 5.16
N THR A 22 1.83 1.07 3.96
CA THR A 22 0.47 1.11 3.41
C THR A 22 -0.06 -0.29 3.13
N LEU A 23 0.76 -1.14 2.49
CA LEU A 23 0.38 -2.53 2.21
C LEU A 23 0.17 -3.32 3.50
N ASP A 24 1.03 -3.13 4.50
CA ASP A 24 0.92 -3.74 5.82
C ASP A 24 -0.34 -3.32 6.55
N LEU A 25 -0.63 -2.02 6.58
CA LEU A 25 -1.78 -1.48 7.29
C LEU A 25 -3.08 -1.98 6.67
N LEU A 26 -3.20 -1.98 5.34
CA LEU A 26 -4.38 -2.48 4.65
C LEU A 26 -4.46 -4.02 4.66
N GLY A 27 -3.32 -4.71 4.61
CA GLY A 27 -3.23 -6.18 4.65
C GLY A 27 -3.66 -6.77 5.99
N LYS A 28 -3.53 -6.02 7.08
CA LYS A 28 -4.00 -6.40 8.43
C LYS A 28 -5.50 -6.19 8.65
N ILE A 29 -6.20 -5.59 7.70
CA ILE A 29 -7.65 -5.36 7.79
C ILE A 29 -8.35 -6.51 7.07
N GLU A 30 -9.26 -7.19 7.76
CA GLU A 30 -9.98 -8.36 7.23
C GLU A 30 -10.70 -8.07 5.91
N SER A 31 -11.34 -6.89 5.80
CA SER A 31 -12.01 -6.46 4.57
C SER A 31 -11.07 -5.88 3.51
N HIS A 32 -9.77 -5.74 3.82
CA HIS A 32 -8.77 -5.08 2.97
C HIS A 32 -9.14 -3.65 2.51
N CYS A 33 -10.10 -3.03 3.18
CA CYS A 33 -10.58 -1.69 2.86
C CYS A 33 -10.87 -0.89 4.13
N ILE A 34 -10.69 0.42 4.06
CA ILE A 34 -10.88 1.31 5.20
C ILE A 34 -11.24 2.71 4.74
N LYS A 35 -12.03 3.43 5.55
CA LYS A 35 -12.24 4.87 5.36
C LYS A 35 -10.90 5.60 5.36
N GLU A 36 -10.70 6.49 4.40
CA GLU A 36 -9.45 7.24 4.28
C GLU A 36 -9.09 8.01 5.57
N SER A 37 -10.07 8.61 6.23
CA SER A 37 -9.85 9.27 7.53
C SER A 37 -9.27 8.30 8.57
N LYS A 38 -9.87 7.12 8.71
CA LYS A 38 -9.38 6.07 9.62
C LYS A 38 -8.05 5.47 9.19
N PHE A 39 -7.79 5.39 7.88
CA PHE A 39 -6.47 5.00 7.37
C PHE A 39 -5.42 5.95 7.91
N PHE A 40 -5.61 7.26 7.75
CA PHE A 40 -4.63 8.24 8.22
C PHE A 40 -4.47 8.26 9.74
N GLU A 41 -5.55 8.09 10.51
CA GLU A 41 -5.47 7.94 11.97
C GLU A 41 -4.59 6.74 12.37
N LYS A 42 -4.72 5.61 11.67
CA LYS A 42 -3.89 4.43 11.94
C LYS A 42 -2.47 4.60 11.41
N PHE A 43 -2.30 5.20 10.23
CA PHE A 43 -1.01 5.41 9.59
C PHE A 43 -0.11 6.33 10.42
N ALA A 44 -0.67 7.39 11.00
CA ALA A 44 0.04 8.30 11.90
C ALA A 44 0.45 7.67 13.25
N LYS A 45 -0.14 6.51 13.61
CA LYS A 45 0.27 5.73 14.80
C LYS A 45 1.43 4.79 14.52
N THR A 46 1.77 4.56 13.25
CA THR A 46 2.95 3.79 12.88
C THR A 46 4.20 4.59 13.26
N PRO A 47 5.19 3.99 13.96
CA PRO A 47 6.40 4.70 14.37
C PRO A 47 7.08 5.38 13.17
N ASN A 48 7.46 6.64 13.35
CA ASN A 48 8.11 7.45 12.32
C ASN A 48 7.30 7.65 11.03
N MET A 49 5.96 7.49 11.03
CA MET A 49 5.13 7.73 9.83
C MET A 49 4.29 8.99 9.97
N TYR A 50 4.27 9.80 8.92
CA TYR A 50 3.37 10.94 8.77
C TYR A 50 2.54 10.79 7.49
N MET A 51 1.49 11.59 7.34
CA MET A 51 0.67 11.60 6.12
C MET A 51 1.50 11.85 4.85
N ASN A 52 2.58 12.63 4.94
CA ASN A 52 3.42 12.97 3.80
C ASN A 52 4.12 11.74 3.20
N GLU A 53 4.50 10.76 4.02
CA GLU A 53 5.05 9.49 3.55
C GLU A 53 4.05 8.73 2.68
N PHE A 54 2.80 8.63 3.11
CA PHE A 54 1.75 8.05 2.28
C PHE A 54 1.63 8.79 0.94
N TYR A 55 1.58 10.12 0.94
CA TYR A 55 1.44 10.88 -0.29
C TYR A 55 2.62 10.70 -1.26
N ARG A 56 3.82 10.41 -0.76
CA ARG A 56 5.01 10.14 -1.58
C ARG A 56 4.95 8.78 -2.29
N SER A 57 4.30 7.79 -1.69
CA SER A 57 4.14 6.43 -2.24
C SER A 57 2.80 6.24 -2.97
N LYS A 58 1.79 7.06 -2.67
CA LYS A 58 0.41 6.95 -3.17
C LYS A 58 0.35 6.79 -4.67
N ASP A 59 1.04 7.65 -5.41
CA ASP A 59 0.95 7.65 -6.87
C ASP A 59 1.53 6.36 -7.47
N ASP A 60 2.58 5.79 -6.88
CA ASP A 60 3.11 4.50 -7.32
C ASP A 60 2.19 3.35 -6.95
N LEU A 61 1.60 3.37 -5.75
CA LEU A 61 0.64 2.36 -5.32
C LEU A 61 -0.60 2.34 -6.23
N LEU A 62 -1.10 3.51 -6.62
CA LEU A 62 -2.22 3.65 -7.55
C LEU A 62 -1.84 3.27 -8.98
N LYS A 63 -0.72 3.79 -9.50
CA LYS A 63 -0.24 3.53 -10.87
C LYS A 63 0.00 2.04 -11.12
N ASN A 64 0.45 1.32 -10.09
CA ASN A 64 0.68 -0.12 -10.19
C ASN A 64 -0.54 -0.96 -9.85
N ASN A 65 -1.69 -0.34 -9.54
CA ASN A 65 -2.93 -0.99 -9.14
C ASN A 65 -2.77 -1.87 -7.88
N PHE A 66 -1.97 -1.43 -6.90
CA PHE A 66 -1.85 -2.10 -5.61
C PHE A 66 -2.90 -1.59 -4.61
N ILE A 67 -3.30 -0.33 -4.74
CA ILE A 67 -4.44 0.23 -4.02
C ILE A 67 -5.42 0.87 -5.01
N SER A 68 -6.67 1.05 -4.57
CA SER A 68 -7.69 1.81 -5.29
C SER A 68 -8.55 2.63 -4.33
N TYR A 69 -9.26 3.60 -4.89
CA TYR A 69 -10.23 4.41 -4.15
C TYR A 69 -11.66 4.08 -4.59
N SER A 70 -12.57 4.05 -3.64
CA SER A 70 -14.01 3.96 -3.86
C SER A 70 -14.77 4.87 -2.90
N LEU A 71 -16.08 4.97 -3.07
CA LEU A 71 -16.97 5.68 -2.14
C LEU A 71 -17.87 4.67 -1.43
N ASP A 72 -18.13 4.88 -0.13
CA ASP A 72 -19.20 4.17 0.57
C ASP A 72 -20.59 4.79 0.29
N GLU A 73 -21.65 4.18 0.79
CA GLU A 73 -23.03 4.64 0.64
C GLU A 73 -23.26 6.07 1.16
N LYS A 74 -22.41 6.53 2.08
CA LYS A 74 -22.43 7.87 2.67
C LYS A 74 -21.44 8.82 1.98
N HIS A 75 -20.96 8.47 0.79
CA HIS A 75 -20.00 9.24 -0.01
C HIS A 75 -18.64 9.49 0.69
N ASN A 76 -18.25 8.63 1.64
CA ASN A 76 -16.92 8.70 2.24
C ASN A 76 -15.91 7.99 1.34
N ARG A 77 -14.70 8.57 1.22
CA ARG A 77 -13.59 7.93 0.52
C ARG A 77 -13.11 6.68 1.26
N ILE A 78 -13.01 5.58 0.54
CA ILE A 78 -12.49 4.30 0.99
C ILE A 78 -11.20 4.00 0.23
N ILE A 79 -10.15 3.60 0.96
CA ILE A 79 -8.93 3.04 0.38
C ILE A 79 -9.06 1.53 0.42
N ASN A 80 -8.83 0.87 -0.72
CA ASN A 80 -8.87 -0.57 -0.86
C ASN A 80 -7.49 -1.09 -1.24
N LEU A 81 -7.08 -2.19 -0.64
CA LEU A 81 -5.99 -3.01 -1.15
C LEU A 81 -6.56 -3.94 -2.24
N THR A 82 -6.04 -3.84 -3.45
CA THR A 82 -6.54 -4.63 -4.58
C THR A 82 -6.06 -6.07 -4.48
N GLU A 83 -6.62 -6.97 -5.29
CA GLU A 83 -6.11 -8.36 -5.42
C GLU A 83 -4.62 -8.40 -5.73
N LYS A 84 -4.14 -7.52 -6.61
CA LYS A 84 -2.73 -7.39 -6.95
C LYS A 84 -1.90 -6.88 -5.76
N GLY A 85 -2.44 -5.96 -4.97
CA GLY A 85 -1.83 -5.50 -3.72
C GLY A 85 -1.73 -6.62 -2.68
N ILE A 86 -2.78 -7.43 -2.54
CA ILE A 86 -2.81 -8.60 -1.63
C ILE A 86 -1.74 -9.62 -2.04
N GLN A 87 -1.66 -9.94 -3.33
CA GLN A 87 -0.64 -10.86 -3.85
C GLN A 87 0.77 -10.34 -3.60
N LEU A 88 1.01 -9.04 -3.84
CA LEU A 88 2.29 -8.42 -3.57
C LEU A 88 2.65 -8.50 -2.08
N LYS A 89 1.70 -8.17 -1.19
CA LYS A 89 1.92 -8.21 0.25
C LYS A 89 2.30 -9.63 0.71
N LYS A 90 1.58 -10.65 0.24
CA LYS A 90 1.91 -12.06 0.50
C LYS A 90 3.33 -12.41 0.04
N ALA A 91 3.72 -12.00 -1.16
CA ALA A 91 5.07 -12.25 -1.68
C ALA A 91 6.15 -11.55 -0.82
N ILE A 92 5.90 -10.33 -0.34
CA ILE A 92 6.81 -9.63 0.59
C ILE A 92 6.92 -10.40 1.91
N ASP A 93 5.81 -10.85 2.48
CA ASP A 93 5.78 -11.63 3.72
C ASP A 93 6.55 -12.95 3.60
N GLU A 94 6.41 -13.66 2.49
CA GLU A 94 7.16 -14.89 2.19
C GLU A 94 8.66 -14.64 2.09
N ILE A 95 9.07 -13.54 1.45
CA ILE A 95 10.48 -13.13 1.35
C ILE A 95 11.03 -12.81 2.74
N ASN A 96 10.33 -11.99 3.53
CA ASN A 96 10.77 -11.60 4.86
C ASN A 96 10.93 -12.81 5.79
N LYS A 97 9.97 -13.75 5.74
CA LYS A 97 10.05 -15.01 6.48
C LYS A 97 11.22 -15.90 6.06
N SER A 98 11.68 -15.80 4.81
CA SER A 98 12.84 -16.57 4.32
C SER A 98 14.19 -15.94 4.68
N LEU A 99 14.19 -14.68 5.16
CA LEU A 99 15.37 -13.95 5.60
C LEU A 99 15.57 -14.00 7.12
N GLU A 100 14.55 -14.44 7.87
CA GLU A 100 14.58 -14.75 9.30
C GLU A 100 15.12 -16.16 9.56
#